data_AF-A0A453ICE1-F1
#
_entry.id   AF-A0A453ICE1-F1
#
_cell.length_a   1.000
_cell.length_b   1.000
_cell.length_c   1.000
_cell.angle_alpha   90.00
_cell.angle_beta   90.00
_cell.angle_gamma   90.00
#
_symmetry.space_group_name_H-M   'P 1'
#
loop_
_entity.id
_entity.type
_entity.pdbx_description
1 polymer ?
#
loop_
_entity_poly.entity_id
_entity_poly.type
_entity_poly.pdbx_seq_one_letter_code
_entity_poly.pdbx_strand_id
1 'polypeptide(L)'
;PPLHIQVPSLEHDGRVTGESLDLIKYIDTNFQGPALLPQDPAKRQFADELIAYADAFTKALYSPLISQVAMSDEAVAALDKIEAALSKFSDGPFFLGQFSLVDIAYVTILERVQIYYSNLRNYEIAKDRPNLERYTEEMNKIEAYKQTKNVPLALLDAAKRHLKIA
;
A
#
# COMPACT_ATOMS: atom_id res chain seq x y z
N PRO A 1 19.68 19.90 15.69
CA PRO A 1 19.26 18.70 14.92
C PRO A 1 18.70 19.10 13.55
N PRO A 2 18.98 18.35 12.47
CA PRO A 2 18.30 18.60 11.20
C PRO A 2 16.79 18.39 11.39
N LEU A 3 15.98 19.28 10.80
CA LEU A 3 14.54 19.10 10.72
C LEU A 3 14.27 17.85 9.88
N HIS A 4 13.62 16.85 10.46
CA HIS A 4 13.05 15.73 9.71
C HIS A 4 11.85 16.26 8.94
N ILE A 5 12.08 16.68 7.69
CA ILE A 5 11.02 17.11 6.78
C ILE A 5 10.42 15.85 6.16
N GLN A 6 9.21 15.50 6.58
CA GLN A 6 8.43 14.39 6.04
C GLN A 6 7.16 14.92 5.38
N VAL A 7 6.71 14.21 4.36
CA VAL A 7 5.46 14.43 3.65
C VAL A 7 4.66 13.13 3.67
N PRO A 8 3.32 13.17 3.57
CA PRO A 8 2.45 14.36 3.46
C PRO A 8 2.17 15.07 4.80
N SER A 9 1.70 16.32 4.70
CA SER A 9 1.00 17.03 5.77
C SER A 9 -0.30 17.63 5.25
N LEU A 10 -1.28 17.83 6.13
CA LEU A 10 -2.57 18.45 5.84
C LEU A 10 -2.76 19.66 6.76
N GLU A 11 -3.14 20.80 6.19
CA GLU A 11 -3.59 21.98 6.93
C GLU A 11 -5.11 22.11 6.84
N HIS A 12 -5.80 22.06 7.97
CA HIS A 12 -7.25 22.21 8.06
C HIS A 12 -7.62 22.82 9.43
N ASP A 13 -8.60 23.72 9.48
CA ASP A 13 -9.02 24.42 10.71
C ASP A 13 -7.87 25.07 11.51
N GLY A 14 -6.88 25.63 10.80
CA GLY A 14 -5.71 26.27 11.42
C GLY A 14 -4.76 25.29 12.13
N ARG A 15 -4.88 23.98 11.86
CA ARG A 15 -4.00 22.94 12.38
C ARG A 15 -3.28 22.24 11.24
N VAL A 16 -1.99 21.93 11.47
CA VAL A 16 -1.18 21.11 10.57
C VAL A 16 -1.02 19.72 11.19
N THR A 17 -1.37 18.69 10.44
CA THR A 17 -1.25 17.27 10.85
C THR A 17 -0.38 16.53 9.83
N GLY A 18 0.48 15.64 10.32
CA GLY A 18 1.32 14.74 9.51
C GLY A 18 0.82 13.30 9.56
N GLU A 19 1.68 12.36 9.17
CA GLU A 19 1.43 10.90 9.17
C GLU A 19 0.33 10.44 8.19
N SER A 20 0.72 9.83 7.07
CA SER A 20 -0.21 9.49 5.98
C SER A 20 -1.40 8.64 6.41
N LEU A 21 -1.22 7.69 7.34
CA LEU A 21 -2.31 6.83 7.82
C LEU A 21 -3.31 7.59 8.70
N ASP A 22 -2.84 8.56 9.48
CA ASP A 22 -3.73 9.43 10.26
C ASP A 22 -4.46 10.41 9.34
N LEU A 23 -3.79 10.90 8.29
CA LEU A 23 -4.41 11.80 7.31
C LEU A 23 -5.55 11.14 6.53
N ILE A 24 -5.38 9.90 6.03
CA ILE A 24 -6.47 9.23 5.31
C ILE A 24 -7.68 8.95 6.21
N LYS A 25 -7.45 8.65 7.50
CA LYS A 25 -8.53 8.52 8.50
C LYS A 25 -9.20 9.85 8.80
N TYR A 26 -8.40 10.92 8.93
CA TYR A 26 -8.90 12.27 9.16
C TYR A 26 -9.79 12.73 8.00
N ILE A 27 -9.36 12.49 6.76
CA ILE A 27 -10.13 12.84 5.56
C ILE A 27 -11.48 12.11 5.55
N ASP A 28 -11.49 10.78 5.75
CA ASP A 28 -12.73 9.98 5.79
C ASP A 28 -13.69 10.41 6.90
N THR A 29 -13.18 10.92 8.02
CA THR A 29 -14.00 11.32 9.17
C THR A 29 -14.51 12.75 9.10
N ASN A 30 -13.77 13.68 8.47
CA ASN A 30 -14.03 15.12 8.57
C ASN A 30 -14.51 15.76 7.26
N PHE A 31 -14.39 15.08 6.12
CA PHE A 31 -14.82 15.60 4.82
C PHE A 31 -16.03 14.83 4.29
N GLN A 32 -16.85 15.51 3.50
CA GLN A 32 -18.00 14.88 2.84
C GLN A 32 -17.52 13.94 1.72
N GLY A 33 -18.17 12.78 1.62
CA GLY A 33 -17.86 11.79 0.60
C GLY A 33 -18.46 10.43 0.91
N PRO A 34 -18.30 9.44 0.01
CA PRO A 34 -18.60 8.06 0.32
C PRO A 34 -17.68 7.57 1.44
N ALA A 35 -18.24 6.85 2.41
CA ALA A 35 -17.47 6.29 3.53
C ALA A 35 -16.48 5.24 3.03
N LEU A 36 -15.23 5.34 3.47
CA LEU A 36 -14.14 4.42 3.12
C LEU A 36 -13.88 3.36 4.20
N LEU A 37 -14.70 3.33 5.25
CA LEU A 37 -14.75 2.25 6.22
C LEU A 37 -16.17 1.67 6.35
N PRO A 38 -16.32 0.33 6.34
CA PRO A 38 -17.63 -0.31 6.51
C PRO A 38 -18.17 -0.10 7.93
N GLN A 39 -19.49 -0.24 8.10
CA GLN A 39 -20.12 -0.24 9.43
C GLN A 39 -20.05 -1.60 10.13
N ASP A 40 -19.78 -2.67 9.37
CA ASP A 40 -19.63 -4.02 9.91
C ASP A 40 -18.47 -4.08 10.94
N PRO A 41 -18.73 -4.50 12.20
CA PRO A 41 -17.71 -4.52 13.24
C PRO A 41 -16.52 -5.44 12.94
N ALA A 42 -16.74 -6.58 12.29
CA ALA A 42 -15.65 -7.52 11.96
C ALA A 42 -14.75 -6.97 10.86
N LYS A 43 -15.35 -6.29 9.86
CA LYS A 43 -14.58 -5.58 8.83
C LYS A 43 -13.82 -4.38 9.40
N ARG A 44 -14.40 -3.64 10.36
CA ARG A 44 -13.69 -2.54 11.06
C ARG A 44 -12.49 -3.04 11.84
N GLN A 45 -12.67 -4.09 12.65
CA GLN A 45 -11.57 -4.69 13.39
C GLN A 45 -10.45 -5.14 12.44
N PHE A 46 -10.79 -5.79 11.32
CA PHE A 46 -9.79 -6.22 10.35
C PHE A 46 -9.09 -5.06 9.65
N ALA A 47 -9.81 -3.95 9.40
CA ALA A 47 -9.22 -2.73 8.87
C ALA A 47 -8.16 -2.17 9.83
N ASP A 48 -8.46 -2.11 11.13
CA ASP A 48 -7.52 -1.63 12.14
C ASP A 48 -6.27 -2.53 12.22
N GLU A 49 -6.45 -3.86 12.19
CA GLU A 49 -5.36 -4.83 12.15
C GLU A 49 -4.45 -4.65 10.93
N LEU A 50 -5.03 -4.46 9.74
CA LEU A 50 -4.25 -4.27 8.51
C LEU A 50 -3.58 -2.90 8.46
N ILE A 51 -4.24 -1.83 8.90
CA ILE A 51 -3.62 -0.50 8.95
C ILE A 51 -2.45 -0.51 9.94
N ALA A 52 -2.59 -1.14 11.10
CA ALA A 52 -1.50 -1.29 12.07
C ALA A 52 -0.33 -2.14 11.53
N TYR A 53 -0.59 -3.04 10.59
CA TYR A 53 0.43 -3.88 9.96
C TYR A 53 1.17 -3.21 8.79
N ALA A 54 0.66 -2.09 8.25
CA ALA A 54 1.17 -1.48 7.02
C ALA A 54 2.67 -1.11 7.08
N ASP A 55 3.16 -0.62 8.22
CA ASP A 55 4.58 -0.28 8.40
C ASP A 55 5.48 -1.51 8.39
N ALA A 56 5.06 -2.58 9.08
CA ALA A 56 5.80 -3.83 9.13
C ALA A 56 5.84 -4.48 7.74
N PHE A 57 4.71 -4.48 7.02
CA PHE A 57 4.62 -4.93 5.64
C PHE A 57 5.57 -4.15 4.71
N THR A 58 5.54 -2.81 4.79
CA THR A 58 6.41 -1.94 4.00
C THR A 58 7.88 -2.24 4.28
N LYS A 59 8.25 -2.35 5.56
CA LYS A 59 9.63 -2.65 5.95
C LYS A 59 10.09 -4.00 5.42
N ALA A 60 9.25 -5.05 5.54
CA ALA A 60 9.56 -6.38 5.04
C ALA A 60 9.84 -6.36 3.53
N LEU A 61 9.05 -5.61 2.75
CA LEU A 61 9.22 -5.53 1.30
C LEU A 61 10.35 -4.61 0.84
N TYR A 62 10.71 -3.57 1.58
CA TYR A 62 11.81 -2.68 1.19
C TYR A 62 13.18 -3.15 1.69
N SER A 63 13.24 -3.93 2.77
CA SER A 63 14.49 -4.41 3.35
C SER A 63 15.39 -5.17 2.35
N PRO A 64 14.88 -6.12 1.52
CA PRO A 64 15.70 -6.81 0.52
C PRO A 64 16.17 -5.90 -0.62
N LEU A 65 15.32 -4.94 -1.03
CA LEU A 65 15.68 -3.94 -2.05
C LEU A 65 16.84 -3.06 -1.59
N ILE A 66 16.76 -2.55 -0.35
CA ILE A 66 17.80 -1.71 0.27
C ILE A 66 19.09 -2.50 0.47
N SER A 67 18.97 -3.75 0.93
CA SER A 67 20.13 -4.63 1.17
C SER A 67 20.69 -5.24 -0.12
N GLN A 68 20.10 -4.92 -1.27
CA GLN A 68 20.50 -5.40 -2.60
C GLN A 68 20.53 -6.93 -2.74
N VAL A 69 19.66 -7.62 -2.01
CA VAL A 69 19.50 -9.08 -2.10
C VAL A 69 18.24 -9.43 -2.88
N ALA A 70 18.10 -10.71 -3.24
CA ALA A 70 16.85 -11.27 -3.74
C ALA A 70 15.75 -11.23 -2.66
N MET A 71 14.64 -11.94 -2.86
CA MET A 71 13.58 -11.97 -1.86
C MET A 71 14.02 -12.68 -0.57
N SER A 72 13.60 -12.14 0.59
CA SER A 72 13.75 -12.80 1.88
C SER A 72 12.49 -13.61 2.22
N ASP A 73 12.64 -14.62 3.08
CA ASP A 73 11.50 -15.40 3.58
C ASP A 73 10.47 -14.50 4.29
N GLU A 74 10.93 -13.45 4.98
CA GLU A 74 10.06 -12.46 5.61
C GLU A 74 9.21 -11.69 4.59
N ALA A 75 9.82 -11.27 3.47
CA ALA A 75 9.09 -10.56 2.42
C ALA A 75 8.08 -11.47 1.70
N VAL A 76 8.44 -12.74 1.48
CA VAL A 76 7.53 -13.74 0.92
C VAL A 76 6.36 -13.98 1.88
N ALA A 77 6.63 -14.19 3.17
CA ALA A 77 5.58 -14.37 4.18
C ALA A 77 4.66 -13.14 4.31
N ALA A 78 5.21 -11.94 4.15
CA ALA A 78 4.43 -10.70 4.14
C ALA A 78 3.48 -10.64 2.94
N LEU A 79 3.91 -11.03 1.74
CA LEU A 79 3.05 -11.13 0.56
C LEU A 79 1.98 -12.22 0.73
N ASP A 80 2.34 -13.37 1.29
CA ASP A 80 1.40 -14.48 1.52
C ASP A 80 0.33 -14.10 2.56
N LYS A 81 0.69 -13.28 3.56
CA LYS A 81 -0.27 -12.70 4.49
C LYS A 81 -1.26 -11.76 3.79
N ILE A 82 -0.80 -10.96 2.81
CA ILE A 82 -1.67 -10.09 2.01
C ILE A 82 -2.59 -10.91 1.11
N GLU A 83 -2.07 -11.95 0.46
CA GLU A 83 -2.87 -12.90 -0.31
C GLU A 83 -4.00 -13.50 0.54
N ALA A 84 -3.66 -13.98 1.74
CA ALA A 84 -4.66 -14.51 2.67
C ALA A 84 -5.67 -13.43 3.12
N ALA A 85 -5.20 -12.20 3.39
CA ALA A 85 -6.05 -11.10 3.81
C ALA A 85 -7.09 -10.72 2.73
N LEU A 86 -6.69 -10.70 1.46
CA LEU A 86 -7.58 -10.44 0.32
C LEU A 86 -8.66 -11.52 0.14
N SER A 87 -8.43 -12.74 0.66
CA SER A 87 -9.41 -13.84 0.62
C SER A 87 -10.39 -13.87 1.80
N LYS A 88 -10.19 -13.02 2.81
CA LYS A 88 -10.95 -13.09 4.08
C LYS A 88 -12.45 -12.84 3.89
N PHE A 89 -12.82 -11.91 3.01
CA PHE A 89 -14.20 -11.54 2.74
C PHE A 89 -14.54 -11.86 1.28
N SER A 90 -15.59 -12.65 1.07
CA SER A 90 -15.96 -13.17 -0.26
C SER A 90 -16.81 -12.23 -1.10
N ASP A 91 -17.20 -11.08 -0.55
CA ASP A 91 -18.12 -10.12 -1.17
C ASP A 91 -17.44 -9.09 -2.07
N GLY A 92 -16.17 -9.29 -2.41
CA GLY A 92 -15.51 -8.60 -3.51
C GLY A 92 -13.99 -8.73 -3.49
N PRO A 93 -13.27 -7.98 -4.35
CA PRO A 93 -11.84 -8.19 -4.60
C PRO A 93 -10.91 -7.39 -3.68
N PHE A 94 -11.47 -6.59 -2.76
CA PHE A 94 -10.72 -5.68 -1.89
C PHE A 94 -10.54 -6.27 -0.50
N PHE A 95 -9.65 -5.69 0.32
CA PHE A 95 -9.33 -6.22 1.65
C PHE A 95 -10.53 -6.40 2.57
N LEU A 96 -11.55 -5.54 2.42
CA LEU A 96 -12.80 -5.59 3.18
C LEU A 96 -14.00 -6.00 2.31
N GLY A 97 -13.76 -6.67 1.19
CA GLY A 97 -14.75 -6.99 0.14
C GLY A 97 -15.09 -5.79 -0.76
N GLN A 98 -15.13 -4.58 -0.20
CA GLN A 98 -15.32 -3.33 -0.93
C GLN A 98 -14.12 -2.39 -0.74
N PHE A 99 -13.95 -1.45 -1.68
CA PHE A 99 -12.88 -0.45 -1.63
C PHE A 99 -12.96 0.38 -0.33
N SER A 100 -11.80 0.59 0.29
CA SER A 100 -11.70 1.12 1.65
C SER A 100 -10.37 1.84 1.91
N LEU A 101 -10.23 2.43 3.11
CA LEU A 101 -8.96 3.01 3.58
C LEU A 101 -7.81 1.99 3.60
N VAL A 102 -8.10 0.71 3.78
CA VAL A 102 -7.08 -0.34 3.75
C VAL A 102 -6.48 -0.43 2.36
N ASP A 103 -7.30 -0.41 1.32
CA ASP A 103 -6.82 -0.48 -0.06
C ASP A 103 -5.96 0.75 -0.39
N ILE A 104 -6.36 1.94 0.07
CA ILE A 104 -5.58 3.19 -0.08
C ILE A 104 -4.22 3.08 0.62
N ALA A 105 -4.18 2.53 1.83
CA ALA A 105 -2.95 2.36 2.60
C ALA A 105 -1.95 1.42 1.91
N TYR A 106 -2.42 0.38 1.20
CA TYR A 106 -1.57 -0.66 0.64
C TYR A 106 -1.24 -0.49 -0.85
N VAL A 107 -2.16 0.05 -1.65
CA VAL A 107 -2.04 0.02 -3.12
C VAL A 107 -0.75 0.68 -3.63
N THR A 108 -0.35 1.80 -3.04
CA THR A 108 0.85 2.53 -3.49
C THR A 108 2.14 1.78 -3.17
N ILE A 109 2.15 1.00 -2.08
CA ILE A 109 3.27 0.14 -1.71
C ILE A 109 3.37 -1.01 -2.70
N LEU A 110 2.24 -1.71 -2.93
CA LEU A 110 2.15 -2.86 -3.84
C LEU A 110 2.53 -2.48 -5.29
N GLU A 111 2.03 -1.35 -5.79
CA GLU A 111 2.39 -0.82 -7.11
C GLU A 111 3.91 -0.64 -7.25
N ARG A 112 4.53 0.04 -6.28
CA ARG A 112 5.96 0.35 -6.32
C ARG A 112 6.80 -0.91 -6.21
N VAL A 113 6.50 -1.78 -5.27
CA VAL A 113 7.29 -3.00 -5.06
C VAL A 113 7.16 -3.96 -6.24
N GLN A 114 5.99 -4.05 -6.89
CA GLN A 114 5.83 -4.83 -8.12
C GLN A 114 6.77 -4.32 -9.22
N ILE A 115 6.82 -3.00 -9.43
CA ILE A 115 7.73 -2.38 -10.41
C ILE A 115 9.20 -2.67 -10.04
N TYR A 116 9.57 -2.53 -8.77
CA TYR A 116 10.94 -2.74 -8.34
C TYR A 116 11.37 -4.21 -8.46
N TYR A 117 10.57 -5.15 -7.99
CA TYR A 117 10.93 -6.56 -8.00
C TYR A 117 10.94 -7.15 -9.41
N SER A 118 9.98 -6.78 -10.27
CA SER A 118 10.00 -7.20 -11.68
C SER A 118 11.26 -6.72 -12.39
N ASN A 119 11.59 -5.44 -12.28
CA ASN A 119 12.70 -4.83 -13.04
C ASN A 119 14.08 -5.11 -12.45
N LEU A 120 14.20 -5.21 -11.12
CA LEU A 120 15.50 -5.30 -10.44
C LEU A 120 15.84 -6.73 -10.01
N ARG A 121 14.85 -7.62 -9.92
CA ARG A 121 15.02 -9.00 -9.41
C ARG A 121 14.37 -10.06 -10.28
N ASN A 122 13.70 -9.69 -11.38
CA ASN A 122 12.94 -10.61 -12.21
C ASN A 122 11.94 -11.45 -11.37
N TYR A 123 11.32 -10.80 -10.38
CA TYR A 123 10.39 -11.43 -9.44
C TYR A 123 9.02 -10.76 -9.53
N GLU A 124 8.00 -11.54 -9.87
CA GLU A 124 6.62 -11.07 -9.96
C GLU A 124 5.88 -11.37 -8.65
N ILE A 125 5.54 -10.32 -7.89
CA ILE A 125 4.94 -10.48 -6.55
C ILE A 125 3.55 -11.13 -6.58
N ALA A 126 2.82 -10.99 -7.69
CA ALA A 126 1.50 -11.59 -7.86
C ALA A 126 1.56 -13.05 -8.35
N LYS A 127 2.75 -13.54 -8.76
CA LYS A 127 2.89 -14.92 -9.18
C LYS A 127 2.55 -15.86 -8.02
N ASP A 128 1.70 -16.85 -8.31
CA ASP A 128 1.16 -17.81 -7.33
C ASP A 128 0.30 -17.17 -6.23
N ARG A 129 -0.16 -15.92 -6.43
CA ARG A 129 -1.01 -15.14 -5.52
C ARG A 129 -2.23 -14.57 -6.28
N PRO A 130 -3.22 -15.43 -6.59
CA PRO A 130 -4.34 -15.06 -7.46
C PRO A 130 -5.24 -13.97 -6.88
N ASN A 131 -5.37 -13.85 -5.56
CA ASN A 131 -6.16 -12.76 -4.98
C ASN A 131 -5.43 -11.42 -5.13
N LEU A 132 -4.10 -11.40 -4.97
CA LEU A 132 -3.29 -10.21 -5.23
C LEU A 132 -3.29 -9.80 -6.71
N GLU A 133 -3.26 -10.78 -7.62
CA GLU A 133 -3.43 -10.54 -9.07
C GLU A 133 -4.78 -9.87 -9.36
N ARG A 134 -5.87 -10.49 -8.90
CA ARG A 134 -7.23 -9.95 -9.05
C ARG A 134 -7.39 -8.58 -8.40
N TYR A 135 -6.87 -8.39 -7.19
CA TYR A 135 -6.88 -7.10 -6.50
C TYR A 135 -6.21 -6.02 -7.35
N THR A 136 -5.05 -6.32 -7.94
CA THR A 136 -4.31 -5.38 -8.77
C THR A 136 -5.12 -5.01 -10.02
N GLU A 137 -5.75 -5.97 -10.68
CA GLU A 137 -6.64 -5.70 -11.83
C GLU A 137 -7.80 -4.79 -11.46
N GLU A 138 -8.49 -5.06 -10.35
CA GLU A 138 -9.66 -4.31 -9.90
C GLU A 138 -9.29 -2.90 -9.42
N MET A 139 -8.16 -2.74 -8.71
CA MET A 139 -7.63 -1.43 -8.37
C MET A 139 -7.36 -0.59 -9.62
N ASN A 140 -6.81 -1.18 -10.68
CA ASN A 140 -6.53 -0.48 -11.94
C ASN A 140 -7.78 -0.08 -12.74
N LYS A 141 -9.00 -0.41 -12.29
CA LYS A 141 -10.26 0.09 -12.85
C LYS A 141 -10.77 1.35 -12.13
N ILE A 142 -10.20 1.71 -10.98
CA ILE A 142 -10.62 2.88 -10.20
C ILE A 142 -9.95 4.13 -10.77
N GLU A 143 -10.73 5.02 -11.39
CA GLU A 143 -10.22 6.24 -12.02
C GLU A 143 -9.46 7.15 -11.05
N ALA A 144 -9.94 7.29 -9.81
CA ALA A 144 -9.26 8.09 -8.78
C ALA A 144 -7.83 7.58 -8.49
N TYR A 145 -7.63 6.26 -8.47
CA TYR A 145 -6.31 5.66 -8.29
C TYR A 145 -5.45 5.80 -9.56
N LYS A 146 -6.01 5.55 -10.76
CA LYS A 146 -5.27 5.66 -12.02
C LYS A 146 -4.63 7.03 -12.21
N GLN A 147 -5.32 8.09 -11.81
CA GLN A 147 -4.83 9.47 -11.91
C GLN A 147 -3.64 9.77 -11.00
N THR A 148 -3.39 8.96 -9.95
CA THR A 148 -2.29 9.14 -9.00
C THR A 148 -1.08 8.25 -9.28
N LYS A 149 -1.16 7.35 -10.27
CA LYS A 149 -0.10 6.39 -10.55
C LYS A 149 1.17 7.08 -11.02
N ASN A 150 2.30 6.52 -10.62
CA ASN A 150 3.60 7.03 -11.05
C ASN A 150 3.87 6.59 -12.49
N VAL A 151 4.61 7.40 -13.24
CA VAL A 151 5.20 6.93 -14.51
C VAL A 151 6.27 5.88 -14.18
N PRO A 152 6.13 4.60 -14.59
CA PRO A 152 6.95 3.51 -14.06
C PRO A 152 8.47 3.71 -14.22
N LEU A 153 8.91 4.23 -15.37
CA LEU A 153 10.33 4.48 -15.64
C LEU A 153 10.91 5.59 -14.75
N ALA A 154 10.16 6.68 -14.54
CA ALA A 154 10.61 7.77 -13.66
C ALA A 154 10.73 7.31 -12.20
N LEU A 155 9.82 6.43 -11.76
CA LEU A 155 9.87 5.82 -10.44
C LEU A 155 11.10 4.90 -10.29
N LEU A 156 11.40 4.08 -11.30
CA LEU A 156 12.56 3.19 -11.29
C LEU A 156 13.88 4.00 -11.24
N ASP A 157 13.98 5.08 -12.00
CA ASP A 157 15.16 5.96 -11.98
C ASP A 157 15.36 6.64 -10.62
N ALA A 158 14.26 7.07 -9.98
CA ALA A 158 14.32 7.55 -8.60
C ALA A 158 14.76 6.44 -7.64
N ALA A 159 14.21 5.24 -7.77
CA ALA A 159 14.55 4.10 -6.92
C ALA A 159 16.02 3.69 -7.05
N LYS A 160 16.59 3.66 -8.26
CA LYS A 160 18.03 3.38 -8.46
C LYS A 160 18.92 4.38 -7.71
N ARG A 161 18.58 5.67 -7.75
CA ARG A 161 19.29 6.72 -6.99
C ARG A 161 19.16 6.55 -5.48
N HIS A 162 17.96 6.25 -4.98
CA HIS A 162 17.70 6.16 -3.53
C HIS A 162 18.16 4.84 -2.91
N LEU A 163 18.03 3.74 -3.62
CA LEU A 163 18.43 2.39 -3.21
C LEU A 163 19.92 2.11 -3.53
N LYS A 164 20.62 3.06 -4.15
CA LYS A 164 22.02 2.96 -4.58
C LYS A 164 22.28 1.72 -5.44
N ILE A 165 21.33 1.38 -6.30
CA ILE A 165 21.43 0.23 -7.20
C ILE A 165 22.15 0.73 -8.45
N ALA A 166 23.35 0.19 -8.71
CA ALA A 166 24.19 0.51 -9.86
C ALA A 166 23.61 -0.06 -11.16
#